data_AF-A0A2N2JZY7-F1
#
_entry.id   AF-A0A2N2JZY7-F1
#
_cell.length_a   1.000
_cell.length_b   1.000
_cell.length_c   1.000
_cell.angle_alpha   90.00
_cell.angle_beta   90.00
_cell.angle_gamma   90.00
#
_symmetry.space_group_name_H-M   'P 1'
#
loop_
_entity.id
_entity.type
_entity.pdbx_description
1 polymer ?
#
loop_
_entity_poly.entity_id
_entity_poly.type
_entity_poly.pdbx_seq_one_letter_code
_entity_poly.pdbx_strand_id
1 'polypeptide(L)'
;MIKGIGHVGVVALLLLAGCTGFGPLTVSRDRFDYTSAISDSWKRQMLFNMVKIRYGDAPVFMDVSSVISQYQVAGQINLGATINNHPWSSSQTLGAFGQYVDRPTITFTPILGDKFARSMMSPIPPSAILSLIQGGHRVDVVFRVLVHEINGIRNRFGGEARARSADPEFYPLLEKMRRIQSSGDIGMRIQKIDKQEAALMVFRGKRDSATGALAMEVRKMLGLDPLANDFHVVYGTVPKDDKEIALLTRSILEVLVDLSADIEVPADDVQEKRVAPTFAEKAADEEIRPLMRIQSSSAKPGDAFVSVPYRNSYFWIDDRDLMSKKLFSFLMFIFTLVETGEKGPAPIVTIPTG
;
A
#
# COMPACT_ATOMS: atom_id res chain seq x y z
N MET A 1 -35.81 -10.58 71.77
CA MET A 1 -34.61 -11.02 71.02
C MET A 1 -35.02 -11.18 69.56
N ILE A 2 -34.75 -10.20 68.71
CA ILE A 2 -33.62 -10.08 67.76
C ILE A 2 -34.05 -10.45 66.31
N LYS A 3 -34.09 -9.39 65.49
CA LYS A 3 -33.74 -9.24 64.05
C LYS A 3 -34.51 -10.00 62.96
N GLY A 4 -34.90 -9.24 61.92
CA GLY A 4 -35.16 -9.79 60.59
C GLY A 4 -35.92 -8.91 59.59
N ILE A 5 -36.34 -7.68 59.93
CA ILE A 5 -36.93 -6.74 58.96
C ILE A 5 -35.79 -5.91 58.37
N GLY A 6 -35.28 -6.29 57.19
CA GLY A 6 -34.16 -5.56 56.58
C GLY A 6 -33.67 -6.00 55.20
N HIS A 7 -34.19 -7.07 54.59
CA HIS A 7 -33.59 -7.60 53.35
C HIS A 7 -34.48 -7.56 52.09
N VAL A 8 -35.76 -7.20 52.19
CA VAL A 8 -36.64 -7.12 50.99
C VAL A 8 -36.50 -5.78 50.26
N GLY A 9 -36.13 -4.69 50.96
CA GLY A 9 -35.98 -3.37 50.35
C GLY A 9 -34.67 -3.13 49.59
N VAL A 10 -33.65 -3.97 49.79
CA VAL A 10 -32.32 -3.77 49.19
C VAL A 10 -32.16 -4.50 47.85
N VAL A 11 -32.92 -5.57 47.60
CA VAL A 11 -32.86 -6.32 46.34
C VAL A 11 -33.62 -5.61 45.21
N ALA A 12 -34.65 -4.81 45.53
CA ALA A 12 -35.41 -4.06 44.53
C ALA A 12 -34.65 -2.84 43.95
N LEU A 13 -33.58 -2.37 44.60
CA LEU A 13 -32.80 -1.22 44.13
C LEU A 13 -31.68 -1.58 43.14
N LEU A 14 -31.37 -2.87 42.96
CA LEU A 14 -30.30 -3.33 42.05
C LEU A 14 -30.80 -3.65 40.62
N LEU A 15 -32.11 -3.69 40.39
CA LEU A 15 -32.70 -4.01 39.08
C LEU A 15 -32.92 -2.80 38.16
N LEU A 16 -32.61 -1.58 38.62
CA LEU A 16 -32.78 -0.34 37.85
C LEU A 16 -31.49 0.21 37.25
N ALA A 17 -30.35 -0.44 37.47
CA ALA A 17 -29.05 -0.06 36.91
C ALA A 17 -28.63 -1.03 35.80
N GLY A 18 -29.37 -1.07 34.68
CA GLY A 18 -29.14 -2.10 33.67
C GLY A 18 -29.75 -1.86 32.30
N CYS A 19 -29.89 -0.60 31.87
CA CYS A 19 -30.13 -0.29 30.46
C CYS A 19 -29.15 0.80 30.02
N THR A 20 -27.85 0.52 30.12
CA THR A 20 -26.84 1.30 29.41
C THR A 20 -27.10 1.11 27.92
N GLY A 21 -27.55 2.19 27.26
CA GLY A 21 -28.00 2.17 25.88
C GLY A 21 -27.01 1.50 24.95
N PHE A 22 -27.43 0.40 24.33
CA PHE A 22 -26.82 -0.11 23.11
C PHE A 22 -27.19 0.87 21.99
N GLY A 23 -26.22 1.71 21.63
CA GLY A 23 -26.32 2.83 20.72
C GLY A 23 -24.92 3.34 20.34
N PRO A 24 -24.78 4.51 19.69
CA PRO A 24 -23.73 4.94 18.71
C PRO A 24 -22.24 4.73 19.03
N LEU A 25 -21.88 4.27 20.24
CA LEU A 25 -20.52 3.88 20.63
C LEU A 25 -20.04 2.60 19.92
N THR A 26 -20.92 1.66 19.57
CA THR A 26 -20.53 0.48 18.77
C THR A 26 -20.09 0.88 17.37
N VAL A 27 -20.78 1.84 16.74
CA VAL A 27 -20.43 2.34 15.39
C VAL A 27 -19.02 2.93 15.34
N SER A 28 -18.59 3.67 16.36
CA SER A 28 -17.24 4.23 16.42
C SER A 28 -16.16 3.16 16.59
N ARG A 29 -16.44 2.12 17.39
CA ARG A 29 -15.55 0.96 17.57
C ARG A 29 -15.47 0.12 16.29
N ASP A 30 -16.62 -0.20 15.70
CA ASP A 30 -16.72 -1.01 14.48
C ASP A 30 -16.06 -0.31 13.30
N ARG A 31 -16.19 1.02 13.18
CA ARG A 31 -15.47 1.80 12.16
C ARG A 31 -13.96 1.64 12.25
N PHE A 32 -13.39 1.60 13.45
CA PHE A 32 -11.97 1.39 13.66
C PHE A 32 -11.56 -0.05 13.31
N ASP A 33 -12.32 -1.03 13.80
CA ASP A 33 -12.07 -2.46 13.55
C ASP A 33 -12.20 -2.81 12.05
N TYR A 34 -13.17 -2.22 11.34
CA TYR A 34 -13.30 -2.39 9.89
C TYR A 34 -12.20 -1.67 9.12
N THR A 35 -11.86 -0.43 9.47
CA THR A 35 -10.81 0.31 8.75
C THR A 35 -9.45 -0.39 8.89
N SER A 36 -9.15 -0.92 10.07
CA SER A 36 -7.94 -1.71 10.31
C SER A 36 -7.96 -3.03 9.54
N ALA A 37 -9.07 -3.77 9.54
CA ALA A 37 -9.22 -5.01 8.78
C ALA A 37 -9.10 -4.80 7.26
N ILE A 38 -9.70 -3.74 6.72
CA ILE A 38 -9.58 -3.36 5.30
C ILE A 38 -8.13 -3.01 4.96
N SER A 39 -7.48 -2.19 5.80
CA SER A 39 -6.08 -1.80 5.60
C SER A 39 -5.14 -3.02 5.64
N ASP A 40 -5.34 -3.94 6.59
CA ASP A 40 -4.57 -5.18 6.69
C ASP A 40 -4.81 -6.13 5.52
N SER A 41 -6.06 -6.26 5.08
CA SER A 41 -6.43 -7.04 3.89
C SER A 41 -5.73 -6.48 2.65
N TRP A 42 -5.73 -5.16 2.49
CA TRP A 42 -5.10 -4.51 1.34
C TRP A 42 -3.57 -4.68 1.35
N LYS A 43 -2.91 -4.52 2.51
CA LYS A 43 -1.48 -4.86 2.66
C LYS A 43 -1.19 -6.31 2.28
N ARG A 44 -1.98 -7.26 2.78
CA ARG A 44 -1.80 -8.69 2.47
C ARG A 44 -2.02 -8.99 1.01
N GLN A 45 -3.06 -8.43 0.38
CA GLN A 45 -3.32 -8.59 -1.05
C GLN A 45 -2.16 -8.06 -1.90
N MET A 46 -1.63 -6.89 -1.55
CA MET A 46 -0.48 -6.29 -2.23
C MET A 46 0.75 -7.21 -2.15
N LEU A 47 1.13 -7.64 -0.93
CA LEU A 47 2.27 -8.55 -0.76
C LEU A 47 2.04 -9.89 -1.47
N PHE A 48 0.84 -10.46 -1.37
CA PHE A 48 0.48 -11.72 -2.03
C PHE A 48 0.65 -11.62 -3.55
N ASN A 49 0.17 -10.54 -4.16
CA ASN A 49 0.33 -10.33 -5.60
C ASN A 49 1.79 -10.13 -6.01
N MET A 50 2.62 -9.47 -5.19
CA MET A 50 4.06 -9.38 -5.46
C MET A 50 4.73 -10.76 -5.45
N VAL A 51 4.38 -11.62 -4.48
CA VAL A 51 4.88 -13.00 -4.42
C VAL A 51 4.38 -13.83 -5.60
N LYS A 52 3.11 -13.68 -6.01
CA LYS A 52 2.60 -14.33 -7.22
C LYS A 52 3.40 -13.95 -8.45
N ILE A 53 3.60 -12.65 -8.68
CA ILE A 53 4.42 -12.15 -9.80
C ILE A 53 5.83 -12.73 -9.75
N ARG A 54 6.42 -12.82 -8.54
CA ARG A 54 7.75 -13.43 -8.35
C ARG A 54 7.83 -14.89 -8.81
N TYR A 55 6.75 -15.65 -8.65
CA TYR A 55 6.65 -17.05 -9.07
C TYR A 55 6.02 -17.22 -10.47
N GLY A 56 5.87 -16.14 -11.25
CA GLY A 56 5.31 -16.18 -12.60
C GLY A 56 3.78 -16.28 -12.67
N ASP A 57 3.08 -16.12 -11.56
CA ASP A 57 1.62 -16.15 -11.51
C ASP A 57 1.00 -14.78 -11.83
N ALA A 58 -0.20 -14.79 -12.42
CA ALA A 58 -0.95 -13.56 -12.69
C ALA A 58 -1.48 -12.91 -11.39
N PRO A 59 -1.26 -11.60 -11.16
CA PRO A 59 -1.80 -10.89 -10.01
C PRO A 59 -3.32 -10.71 -10.13
N VAL A 60 -4.02 -10.71 -9.01
CA VAL A 60 -5.47 -10.46 -8.94
C VAL A 60 -5.73 -9.44 -7.85
N PHE A 61 -6.35 -8.31 -8.21
CA PHE A 61 -6.73 -7.27 -7.27
C PHE A 61 -8.25 -7.22 -7.13
N MET A 62 -8.71 -7.16 -5.89
CA MET A 62 -10.09 -7.00 -5.49
C MET A 62 -10.25 -5.63 -4.82
N ASP A 63 -11.29 -4.89 -5.25
CA ASP A 63 -11.71 -3.63 -4.65
C ASP A 63 -12.87 -3.87 -3.67
N VAL A 64 -12.91 -3.12 -2.57
CA VAL A 64 -13.99 -3.17 -1.58
C VAL A 64 -15.05 -2.15 -1.97
N SER A 65 -16.08 -2.61 -2.67
CA SER A 65 -17.12 -1.73 -3.24
C SER A 65 -18.10 -1.18 -2.20
N SER A 66 -18.44 -1.98 -1.19
CA SER A 66 -19.36 -1.58 -0.12
C SER A 66 -19.21 -2.47 1.12
N VAL A 67 -19.45 -1.86 2.28
CA VAL A 67 -19.59 -2.55 3.57
C VAL A 67 -20.99 -2.24 4.10
N ILE A 68 -21.85 -3.24 4.19
CA ILE A 68 -23.21 -3.11 4.74
C ILE A 68 -23.27 -3.91 6.05
N SER A 69 -23.34 -3.22 7.18
CA SER A 69 -23.55 -3.86 8.49
C SER A 69 -25.04 -4.07 8.74
N GLN A 70 -25.42 -5.32 9.03
CA GLN A 70 -26.77 -5.68 9.45
C GLN A 70 -26.75 -6.07 10.93
N TYR A 71 -27.45 -5.30 11.76
CA TYR A 71 -27.57 -5.56 13.18
C TYR A 71 -28.84 -6.36 13.44
N GLN A 72 -28.73 -7.59 13.93
CA GLN A 72 -29.86 -8.36 14.43
C GLN A 72 -29.69 -8.63 15.93
N VAL A 73 -30.51 -7.99 16.74
CA VAL A 73 -30.63 -8.32 18.16
C VAL A 73 -31.81 -9.27 18.32
N ALA A 74 -31.53 -10.56 18.38
CA ALA A 74 -32.55 -11.57 18.69
C ALA A 74 -32.49 -11.88 20.20
N GLY A 75 -33.38 -11.25 20.97
CA GLY A 75 -33.62 -11.60 22.36
C GLY A 75 -34.75 -12.61 22.45
N GLN A 76 -34.47 -13.90 22.69
CA GLN A 76 -35.51 -14.87 23.00
C GLN A 76 -35.59 -15.03 24.52
N ILE A 77 -36.55 -14.34 25.14
CA ILE A 77 -36.82 -14.48 26.57
C ILE A 77 -37.72 -15.71 26.75
N ASN A 78 -37.12 -16.88 26.98
CA ASN A 78 -37.86 -18.07 27.42
C ASN A 78 -38.04 -18.02 28.94
N LEU A 79 -39.16 -17.44 29.40
CA LEU A 79 -39.60 -17.55 30.79
C LEU A 79 -40.32 -18.89 30.99
N GLY A 80 -39.55 -19.96 31.12
CA GLY A 80 -40.05 -21.30 31.45
C GLY A 80 -39.36 -21.81 32.71
N ALA A 81 -40.14 -22.14 33.74
CA ALA A 81 -39.66 -22.84 34.93
C ALA A 81 -40.06 -24.32 34.81
N THR A 82 -39.11 -25.20 34.47
CA THR A 82 -39.37 -26.65 34.49
C THR A 82 -39.08 -27.16 35.90
N ILE A 83 -40.13 -27.32 36.71
CA ILE A 83 -40.03 -27.94 38.02
C ILE A 83 -40.20 -29.45 37.83
N ASN A 84 -39.09 -30.18 37.82
CA ASN A 84 -39.15 -31.64 37.87
C ASN A 84 -38.98 -32.09 39.32
N ASN A 85 -40.02 -32.64 39.92
CA ASN A 85 -40.03 -33.04 41.33
C ASN A 85 -39.82 -34.56 41.42
N HIS A 86 -38.56 -35.01 41.47
CA HIS A 86 -38.21 -36.40 41.76
C HIS A 86 -37.72 -36.50 43.22
N PRO A 87 -38.08 -37.54 43.99
CA PRO A 87 -37.86 -37.57 45.43
C PRO A 87 -36.39 -37.44 45.86
N TRP A 88 -35.42 -37.72 44.99
CA TRP A 88 -33.99 -37.76 45.33
C TRP A 88 -33.11 -36.73 44.59
N SER A 89 -33.69 -35.85 43.75
CA SER A 89 -32.99 -34.64 43.27
C SER A 89 -33.95 -33.57 42.78
N SER A 90 -33.68 -32.33 43.16
CA SER A 90 -34.34 -31.13 42.60
C SER A 90 -33.29 -30.36 41.82
N SER A 91 -33.53 -30.10 40.54
CA SER A 91 -32.73 -29.17 39.75
C SER A 91 -33.59 -28.03 39.27
N GLN A 92 -33.10 -26.81 39.49
CA GLN A 92 -33.67 -25.58 38.96
C GLN A 92 -32.64 -25.01 37.98
N THR A 93 -32.97 -25.01 36.69
CA THR A 93 -32.13 -24.38 35.66
C THR A 93 -32.82 -23.11 35.20
N LEU A 94 -32.22 -21.97 35.57
CA LEU A 94 -32.58 -20.65 35.08
C LEU A 94 -31.50 -20.22 34.09
N GLY A 95 -31.85 -20.00 32.82
CA GLY A 95 -30.90 -19.61 31.79
C GLY A 95 -31.45 -18.48 30.93
N ALA A 96 -30.73 -17.36 30.87
CA ALA A 96 -30.95 -16.31 29.88
C ALA A 96 -29.97 -16.54 28.72
N PHE A 97 -30.47 -16.75 27.51
CA PHE A 97 -29.66 -16.80 26.30
C PHE A 97 -29.87 -15.49 25.52
N GLY A 98 -28.85 -14.64 25.48
CA GLY A 98 -28.78 -13.51 24.55
C GLY A 98 -27.92 -13.90 23.36
N GLN A 99 -28.48 -13.86 22.14
CA GLN A 99 -27.71 -14.04 20.91
C GLN A 99 -27.54 -12.68 20.24
N TYR A 100 -26.32 -12.14 20.30
CA TYR A 100 -25.91 -10.99 19.51
C TYR A 100 -25.31 -11.51 18.19
N VAL A 101 -25.96 -11.21 17.06
CA VAL A 101 -25.50 -11.60 15.74
C VAL A 101 -25.25 -10.35 14.91
N ASP A 102 -23.98 -10.08 14.64
CA ASP A 102 -23.53 -9.10 13.66
C ASP A 102 -22.98 -9.84 12.43
N ARG A 103 -23.54 -9.53 11.25
CA ARG A 103 -23.12 -10.11 9.96
C ARG A 103 -22.91 -9.00 8.93
N PRO A 104 -21.74 -8.34 8.93
CA PRO A 104 -21.42 -7.40 7.86
C PRO A 104 -21.31 -8.14 6.52
N THR A 105 -21.99 -7.63 5.50
CA THR A 105 -21.81 -8.09 4.12
C THR A 105 -20.79 -7.17 3.46
N ILE A 106 -19.62 -7.70 3.10
CA ILE A 106 -18.57 -7.00 2.37
C ILE A 106 -18.64 -7.45 0.91
N THR A 107 -18.86 -6.50 -0.01
CA THR A 107 -18.92 -6.78 -1.44
C THR A 107 -17.56 -6.50 -2.09
N PHE A 108 -16.89 -7.56 -2.54
CA PHE A 108 -15.62 -7.46 -3.27
C PHE A 108 -15.86 -7.50 -4.77
N THR A 109 -15.25 -6.58 -5.52
CA THR A 109 -15.36 -6.55 -6.98
C THR A 109 -13.96 -6.74 -7.58
N PRO A 110 -13.73 -7.77 -8.42
CA PRO A 110 -12.43 -7.98 -9.03
C PRO A 110 -12.13 -6.89 -10.06
N ILE A 111 -10.89 -6.42 -10.08
CA ILE A 111 -10.39 -5.52 -11.13
C ILE A 111 -10.00 -6.38 -12.34
N LEU A 112 -10.83 -6.37 -13.38
CA LEU A 112 -10.66 -7.19 -14.58
C LEU A 112 -10.76 -6.36 -15.87
N GLY A 113 -10.31 -6.94 -16.98
CA GLY A 113 -10.47 -6.36 -18.33
C GLY A 113 -9.83 -4.98 -18.49
N ASP A 114 -10.57 -4.05 -19.08
CA ASP A 114 -10.07 -2.70 -19.41
C ASP A 114 -9.66 -1.89 -18.19
N LYS A 115 -10.38 -2.01 -17.06
CA LYS A 115 -10.04 -1.30 -15.82
C LYS A 115 -8.68 -1.78 -15.29
N PHE A 116 -8.43 -3.08 -15.34
CA PHE A 116 -7.12 -3.64 -15.00
C PHE A 116 -6.04 -3.11 -15.95
N ALA A 117 -6.29 -3.17 -17.26
CA ALA A 117 -5.32 -2.73 -18.25
C ALA A 117 -4.92 -1.27 -18.07
N ARG A 118 -5.88 -0.39 -17.89
CA ARG A 118 -5.64 1.05 -17.68
C ARG A 118 -4.96 1.32 -16.35
N SER A 119 -5.41 0.70 -15.26
CA SER A 119 -4.87 0.99 -13.93
C SER A 119 -3.48 0.38 -13.69
N MET A 120 -3.18 -0.77 -14.31
CA MET A 120 -1.95 -1.52 -14.04
C MET A 120 -0.88 -1.37 -15.10
N MET A 121 -1.27 -1.22 -16.37
CA MET A 121 -0.36 -1.26 -17.51
C MET A 121 -0.11 0.12 -18.12
N SER A 122 -0.93 1.14 -17.82
CA SER A 122 -0.63 2.50 -18.25
C SER A 122 0.57 3.07 -17.47
N PRO A 123 1.54 3.69 -18.16
CA PRO A 123 2.65 4.37 -17.51
C PRO A 123 2.17 5.52 -16.62
N ILE A 124 2.86 5.75 -15.50
CA ILE A 124 2.58 6.88 -14.62
C ILE A 124 2.98 8.18 -15.34
N PRO A 125 2.12 9.19 -15.45
CA PRO A 125 2.47 10.41 -16.17
C PRO A 125 3.62 11.16 -15.47
N PRO A 126 4.58 11.75 -16.22
CA PRO A 126 5.67 12.51 -15.63
C PRO A 126 5.21 13.60 -14.66
N SER A 127 4.09 14.28 -14.93
CA SER A 127 3.52 15.31 -14.06
C SER A 127 3.16 14.78 -12.65
N ALA A 128 2.67 13.54 -12.54
CA ALA A 128 2.40 12.91 -11.25
C ALA A 128 3.70 12.61 -10.49
N ILE A 129 4.73 12.11 -11.18
CA ILE A 129 6.06 11.87 -10.59
C ILE A 129 6.66 13.18 -10.07
N LEU A 130 6.58 14.25 -10.87
CA LEU A 130 7.07 15.56 -10.46
C LEU A 130 6.29 16.10 -9.25
N SER A 131 4.98 15.87 -9.21
CA SER A 131 4.14 16.24 -8.06
C SER A 131 4.56 15.53 -6.77
N LEU A 132 4.95 14.24 -6.84
CA LEU A 132 5.48 13.51 -5.68
C LEU A 132 6.78 14.13 -5.16
N ILE A 133 7.69 14.50 -6.06
CA ILE A 133 8.97 15.13 -5.69
C ILE A 133 8.74 16.50 -5.07
N GLN A 134 7.83 17.30 -5.64
CA GLN A 134 7.41 18.58 -5.09
C GLN A 134 6.73 18.45 -3.73
N GLY A 135 5.99 17.37 -3.51
CA GLY A 135 5.39 16.99 -2.23
C GLY A 135 6.41 16.59 -1.15
N GLY A 136 7.71 16.56 -1.47
CA GLY A 136 8.78 16.25 -0.54
C GLY A 136 9.22 14.78 -0.53
N HIS A 137 8.65 13.93 -1.40
CA HIS A 137 9.18 12.58 -1.58
C HIS A 137 10.58 12.63 -2.18
N ARG A 138 11.47 11.74 -1.72
CA ARG A 138 12.87 11.79 -2.12
C ARG A 138 13.02 11.44 -3.60
N VAL A 139 13.68 12.30 -4.38
CA VAL A 139 13.85 12.12 -5.83
C VAL A 139 14.56 10.81 -6.19
N ASP A 140 15.55 10.41 -5.40
CA ASP A 140 16.29 9.16 -5.58
C ASP A 140 15.38 7.92 -5.42
N VAL A 141 14.47 7.92 -4.45
CA VAL A 141 13.51 6.82 -4.26
C VAL A 141 12.44 6.84 -5.36
N VAL A 142 11.87 8.02 -5.63
CA VAL A 142 10.80 8.18 -6.63
C VAL A 142 11.30 7.71 -8.00
N PHE A 143 12.46 8.19 -8.45
CA PHE A 143 12.98 7.83 -9.76
C PHE A 143 13.44 6.37 -9.83
N ARG A 144 14.08 5.86 -8.76
CA ARG A 144 14.49 4.45 -8.72
C ARG A 144 13.31 3.49 -8.80
N VAL A 145 12.14 3.87 -8.27
CA VAL A 145 10.91 3.05 -8.35
C VAL A 145 10.16 3.25 -9.66
N LEU A 146 9.94 4.50 -10.09
CA LEU A 146 8.93 4.84 -11.09
C LEU A 146 9.46 5.16 -12.48
N VAL A 147 10.78 5.22 -12.67
CA VAL A 147 11.38 5.66 -13.94
C VAL A 147 12.21 4.52 -14.53
N HIS A 148 12.01 4.24 -15.81
CA HIS A 148 12.84 3.31 -16.60
C HIS A 148 14.09 4.00 -17.14
N GLU A 149 13.97 5.25 -17.58
CA GLU A 149 15.02 5.98 -18.28
C GLU A 149 14.84 7.50 -18.15
N ILE A 150 15.97 8.22 -18.09
CA ILE A 150 16.03 9.70 -18.09
C ILE A 150 17.09 10.11 -19.12
N ASN A 151 16.68 10.74 -20.23
CA ASN A 151 17.56 11.18 -21.32
C ASN A 151 18.61 10.12 -21.73
N GLY A 152 18.17 8.87 -21.96
CA GLY A 152 19.07 7.77 -22.34
C GLY A 152 19.77 7.05 -21.18
N ILE A 153 19.76 7.60 -19.96
CA ILE A 153 20.33 6.92 -18.78
C ILE A 153 19.27 5.99 -18.20
N ARG A 154 19.52 4.68 -18.28
CA ARG A 154 18.54 3.67 -17.89
C ARG A 154 18.69 3.25 -16.44
N ASN A 155 17.56 3.17 -15.75
CA ASN A 155 17.42 2.51 -14.47
C ASN A 155 17.51 0.99 -14.65
N ARG A 156 17.74 0.24 -13.56
CA ARG A 156 17.64 -1.24 -13.56
C ARG A 156 16.24 -1.72 -13.94
N PHE A 157 16.11 -3.00 -14.24
CA PHE A 157 14.83 -3.69 -14.29
C PHE A 157 15.02 -5.16 -13.93
N GLY A 158 14.38 -5.66 -12.88
CA GLY A 158 14.60 -7.01 -12.34
C GLY A 158 13.71 -8.13 -12.90
N GLY A 159 12.75 -7.83 -13.78
CA GLY A 159 11.81 -8.84 -14.29
C GLY A 159 12.48 -9.94 -15.10
N GLU A 160 12.12 -11.22 -14.88
CA GLU A 160 12.79 -12.41 -15.46
C GLU A 160 13.01 -12.32 -16.97
N ALA A 161 12.06 -11.76 -17.72
CA ALA A 161 12.16 -11.65 -19.19
C ALA A 161 13.13 -10.55 -19.70
N ARG A 162 13.48 -9.57 -18.86
CA ARG A 162 14.26 -8.39 -19.26
C ARG A 162 15.22 -7.91 -18.15
N ALA A 163 15.70 -8.84 -17.32
CA ALA A 163 16.55 -8.53 -16.19
C ALA A 163 17.81 -7.79 -16.66
N ARG A 164 18.04 -6.60 -16.11
CA ARG A 164 19.16 -5.73 -16.48
C ARG A 164 19.53 -4.81 -15.32
N SER A 165 20.82 -4.58 -15.17
CA SER A 165 21.33 -3.58 -14.24
C SER A 165 21.14 -2.16 -14.76
N ALA A 166 21.17 -1.19 -13.85
CA ALA A 166 21.16 0.21 -14.24
C ALA A 166 22.45 0.59 -14.99
N ASP A 167 22.36 1.60 -15.85
CA ASP A 167 23.56 2.18 -16.44
C ASP A 167 24.43 2.81 -15.32
N PRO A 168 25.77 2.79 -15.41
CA PRO A 168 26.67 3.23 -14.33
C PRO A 168 26.42 4.66 -13.82
N GLU A 169 25.91 5.53 -14.69
CA GLU A 169 25.61 6.94 -14.41
C GLU A 169 24.33 7.12 -13.59
N PHE A 170 23.44 6.12 -13.55
CA PHE A 170 22.10 6.26 -12.98
C PHE A 170 22.11 6.56 -11.47
N TYR A 171 22.80 5.76 -10.67
CA TYR A 171 22.86 6.00 -9.21
C TYR A 171 23.61 7.31 -8.86
N PRO A 172 24.77 7.62 -9.48
CA PRO A 172 25.42 8.93 -9.31
C PRO A 172 24.53 10.12 -9.69
N LEU A 173 23.69 9.99 -10.72
CA LEU A 173 22.70 11.02 -11.08
C LEU A 173 21.69 11.22 -9.95
N LEU A 174 21.07 10.14 -9.46
CA LEU A 174 20.09 10.21 -8.37
C LEU A 174 20.65 10.81 -7.08
N GLU A 175 21.90 10.47 -6.74
CA GLU A 175 22.58 11.04 -5.58
C GLU A 175 22.72 12.57 -5.70
N LYS A 176 23.15 13.06 -6.88
CA LYS A 176 23.29 14.50 -7.14
C LYS A 176 21.93 15.18 -7.10
N MET A 177 20.92 14.61 -7.76
CA MET A 177 19.56 15.14 -7.72
C MET A 177 19.03 15.20 -6.28
N ARG A 178 19.33 14.19 -5.44
CA ARG A 178 18.94 14.18 -4.04
C ARG A 178 19.61 15.28 -3.22
N ARG A 179 20.90 15.54 -3.45
CA ARG A 179 21.63 16.62 -2.79
C ARG A 179 21.03 17.99 -3.15
N ILE A 180 20.75 18.23 -4.42
CA ILE A 180 20.08 19.47 -4.90
C ILE A 180 18.65 19.56 -4.33
N GLN A 181 17.92 18.44 -4.23
CA GLN A 181 16.59 18.44 -3.60
C GLN A 181 16.68 18.85 -2.12
N SER A 182 17.66 18.32 -1.39
CA SER A 182 17.82 18.60 0.05
C SER A 182 18.25 20.03 0.35
N SER A 183 18.87 20.74 -0.59
CA SER A 183 19.19 22.17 -0.44
C SER A 183 17.96 23.07 -0.64
N GLY A 184 16.85 22.54 -1.17
CA GLY A 184 15.63 23.30 -1.49
C GLY A 184 15.68 24.05 -2.82
N ASP A 185 16.69 23.77 -3.64
CA ASP A 185 16.93 24.47 -4.91
C ASP A 185 16.24 23.83 -6.13
N ILE A 186 15.60 22.68 -5.95
CA ILE A 186 14.68 22.12 -6.97
C ILE A 186 13.30 22.73 -6.78
N GLY A 187 12.89 23.57 -7.72
CA GLY A 187 11.52 23.99 -7.92
C GLY A 187 10.90 23.20 -9.07
N MET A 188 9.60 22.97 -9.01
CA MET A 188 8.86 22.32 -10.08
C MET A 188 7.63 23.18 -10.36
N ARG A 189 7.31 23.34 -11.63
CA ARG A 189 6.12 24.08 -12.06
C ARG A 189 5.38 23.27 -13.10
N ILE A 190 4.16 22.86 -12.78
CA ILE A 190 3.30 22.24 -13.79
C ILE A 190 2.64 23.38 -14.58
N GLN A 191 2.86 23.42 -15.88
CA GLN A 191 2.22 24.37 -16.78
C GLN A 191 1.39 23.62 -17.81
N LYS A 192 0.13 24.03 -18.00
CA LYS A 192 -0.67 23.51 -19.12
C LYS A 192 -0.26 24.25 -20.39
N ILE A 193 0.34 23.55 -21.34
CA ILE A 193 0.64 24.07 -22.68
C ILE A 193 -0.23 23.28 -23.66
N ASP A 194 -1.07 23.97 -24.44
CA ASP A 194 -1.89 23.39 -25.51
C ASP A 194 -2.70 22.14 -25.13
N LYS A 195 -3.35 22.16 -23.95
CA LYS A 195 -4.15 21.07 -23.37
C LYS A 195 -3.34 19.83 -22.91
N GLN A 196 -2.01 19.84 -23.03
CA GLN A 196 -1.14 18.86 -22.37
C GLN A 196 -0.52 19.46 -21.10
N GLU A 197 -0.42 18.66 -20.04
CA GLU A 197 0.32 19.04 -18.84
C GLU A 197 1.81 18.95 -19.14
N ALA A 198 2.44 20.09 -19.43
CA ALA A 198 3.89 20.19 -19.54
C ALA A 198 4.45 20.42 -18.13
N ALA A 199 5.24 19.46 -17.65
CA ALA A 199 5.84 19.56 -16.34
C ALA A 199 7.20 20.26 -16.49
N LEU A 200 7.38 21.42 -15.86
CA LEU A 200 8.64 22.17 -15.90
C LEU A 200 9.47 21.85 -14.66
N MET A 201 10.71 21.46 -14.86
CA MET A 201 11.70 21.41 -13.79
C MET A 201 12.49 22.73 -13.78
N VAL A 202 12.49 23.40 -12.63
CA VAL A 202 13.12 24.71 -12.44
C VAL A 202 14.20 24.60 -11.37
N PHE A 203 15.43 24.95 -11.71
CA PHE A 203 16.49 25.06 -10.70
C PHE A 203 16.53 26.49 -10.17
N ARG A 204 16.20 26.69 -8.89
CA ARG A 204 16.17 28.01 -8.26
C ARG A 204 17.56 28.67 -8.31
N GLY A 205 17.56 29.99 -8.54
CA GLY A 205 18.76 30.76 -8.88
C GLY A 205 19.65 31.19 -7.71
N LYS A 206 19.19 31.09 -6.44
CA LYS A 206 20.03 31.38 -5.27
C LYS A 206 20.92 30.18 -4.94
N ARG A 207 21.82 29.88 -5.87
CA ARG A 207 22.77 28.76 -5.74
C ARG A 207 23.87 29.21 -4.79
N ASP A 208 24.10 28.46 -3.73
CA ASP A 208 25.45 28.39 -3.18
C ASP A 208 26.38 27.76 -4.26
N SER A 209 27.69 28.01 -4.17
CA SER A 209 28.63 27.55 -5.21
C SER A 209 28.64 26.03 -5.36
N ALA A 210 28.39 25.29 -4.28
CA ALA A 210 28.35 23.83 -4.26
C ALA A 210 27.12 23.26 -4.99
N THR A 211 25.91 23.76 -4.73
CA THR A 211 24.69 23.29 -5.42
C THR A 211 24.70 23.69 -6.89
N GLY A 212 25.30 24.84 -7.22
CA GLY A 212 25.51 25.25 -8.60
C GLY A 212 26.38 24.27 -9.39
N ALA A 213 27.48 23.78 -8.80
CA ALA A 213 28.32 22.75 -9.43
C ALA A 213 27.56 21.43 -9.64
N LEU A 214 26.80 20.98 -8.65
CA LEU A 214 25.98 19.76 -8.76
C LEU A 214 24.91 19.89 -9.87
N ALA A 215 24.24 21.04 -9.95
CA ALA A 215 23.25 21.29 -11.00
C ALA A 215 23.88 21.25 -12.41
N MET A 216 25.09 21.78 -12.56
CA MET A 216 25.85 21.73 -13.81
C MET A 216 26.26 20.31 -14.18
N GLU A 217 26.67 19.49 -13.20
CA GLU A 217 26.96 18.07 -13.43
C GLU A 217 25.72 17.29 -13.86
N VAL A 218 24.57 17.51 -13.22
CA VAL A 218 23.29 16.89 -13.61
C VAL A 218 22.91 17.29 -15.04
N ARG A 219 23.04 18.58 -15.40
CA ARG A 219 22.79 19.05 -16.77
C ARG A 219 23.71 18.35 -17.77
N LYS A 220 25.00 18.26 -17.47
CA LYS A 220 25.97 17.56 -18.32
C LYS A 220 25.63 16.09 -18.49
N MET A 221 25.27 15.40 -17.41
CA MET A 221 24.86 13.99 -17.45
C MET A 221 23.63 13.77 -18.34
N LEU A 222 22.67 14.70 -18.28
CA LEU A 222 21.42 14.61 -19.04
C LEU A 222 21.50 15.24 -20.45
N GLY A 223 22.66 15.78 -20.86
CA GLY A 223 22.82 16.44 -22.15
C GLY A 223 22.03 17.75 -22.30
N LEU A 224 21.82 18.48 -21.20
CA LEU A 224 21.01 19.69 -21.14
C LEU A 224 21.84 20.97 -21.30
N ASP A 225 21.19 22.03 -21.80
CA ASP A 225 21.76 23.38 -21.94
C ASP A 225 22.27 23.88 -20.55
N PRO A 226 23.58 24.17 -20.41
CA PRO A 226 24.15 24.61 -19.14
C PRO A 226 23.64 25.98 -18.68
N LEU A 227 23.11 26.82 -19.58
CA LEU A 227 22.65 28.17 -19.29
C LEU A 227 21.13 28.24 -19.05
N ALA A 228 20.39 27.22 -19.48
CA ALA A 228 18.95 27.14 -19.26
C ALA A 228 18.62 26.98 -17.76
N ASN A 229 17.47 27.50 -17.36
CA ASN A 229 16.93 27.36 -15.99
C ASN A 229 15.61 26.61 -15.92
N ASP A 230 14.94 26.46 -17.07
CA ASP A 230 13.67 25.78 -17.22
C ASP A 230 13.84 24.66 -18.24
N PHE A 231 13.42 23.45 -17.86
CA PHE A 231 13.46 22.27 -18.72
C PHE A 231 12.06 21.65 -18.83
N HIS A 232 11.65 21.34 -20.06
CA HIS A 232 10.38 20.68 -20.33
C HIS A 232 10.51 19.19 -20.05
N VAL A 233 9.70 18.63 -19.17
CA VAL A 233 9.67 17.19 -18.91
C VAL A 233 8.56 16.57 -19.75
N VAL A 234 8.93 15.61 -20.59
CA VAL A 234 8.01 14.88 -21.48
C VAL A 234 8.06 13.39 -21.22
N TYR A 235 7.01 12.67 -21.62
CA TYR A 235 7.04 11.22 -21.62
C TYR A 235 7.73 10.71 -22.91
N GLY A 236 8.82 9.96 -22.76
CA GLY A 236 9.57 9.42 -23.89
C GLY A 236 10.99 8.98 -23.52
N THR A 237 11.70 8.38 -24.46
CA THR A 237 13.12 7.98 -24.30
C THR A 237 14.09 8.98 -24.90
N VAL A 238 13.69 9.67 -25.97
CA VAL A 238 14.56 10.59 -26.71
C VAL A 238 14.04 12.02 -26.55
N PRO A 239 14.84 12.96 -26.00
CA PRO A 239 14.46 14.36 -25.93
C PRO A 239 14.55 15.00 -27.32
N LYS A 240 13.69 15.99 -27.59
CA LYS A 240 13.72 16.73 -28.85
C LYS A 240 14.94 17.66 -28.98
N ASP A 241 15.36 18.28 -27.88
CA ASP A 241 16.45 19.25 -27.81
C ASP A 241 17.11 19.27 -26.42
N ASP A 242 18.11 20.13 -26.23
CA ASP A 242 18.86 20.29 -24.97
C ASP A 242 18.08 21.05 -23.87
N LYS A 243 16.82 21.38 -24.10
CA LYS A 243 15.90 22.00 -23.12
C LYS A 243 14.78 21.05 -22.69
N GLU A 244 14.87 19.78 -23.10
CA GLU A 244 13.88 18.75 -22.82
C GLU A 244 14.46 17.60 -22.00
N ILE A 245 13.71 17.17 -20.99
CA ILE A 245 13.97 15.95 -20.21
C ILE A 245 12.94 14.92 -20.64
N ALA A 246 13.37 13.94 -21.43
CA ALA A 246 12.61 12.77 -21.78
C ALA A 246 12.64 11.77 -20.62
N LEU A 247 11.46 11.50 -20.06
CA LEU A 247 11.26 10.60 -18.94
C LEU A 247 10.44 9.39 -19.39
N LEU A 248 11.06 8.22 -19.47
CA LEU A 248 10.33 6.97 -19.66
C LEU A 248 9.89 6.45 -18.29
N THR A 249 8.60 6.46 -18.02
CA THR A 249 8.05 6.07 -16.73
C THR A 249 7.56 4.63 -16.74
N ARG A 250 7.48 4.03 -15.55
CA ARG A 250 6.95 2.69 -15.33
C ARG A 250 5.44 2.74 -15.12
N SER A 251 4.77 1.68 -15.54
CA SER A 251 3.43 1.31 -15.08
C SER A 251 3.49 0.67 -13.69
N ILE A 252 2.36 0.57 -12.99
CA ILE A 252 2.29 -0.12 -11.70
C ILE A 252 2.77 -1.57 -11.84
N LEU A 253 2.32 -2.29 -12.88
CA LEU A 253 2.69 -3.68 -13.08
C LEU A 253 4.22 -3.83 -13.21
N GLU A 254 4.88 -2.94 -13.95
CA GLU A 254 6.34 -2.95 -14.08
C GLU A 254 7.05 -2.63 -12.76
N VAL A 255 6.50 -1.73 -11.94
CA VAL A 255 6.99 -1.48 -10.58
C VAL A 255 6.90 -2.74 -9.73
N LEU A 256 5.76 -3.46 -9.79
CA LEU A 256 5.58 -4.70 -9.03
C LEU A 256 6.52 -5.80 -9.51
N VAL A 257 6.70 -5.94 -10.82
CA VAL A 257 7.65 -6.89 -11.42
C VAL A 257 9.07 -6.59 -10.94
N ASP A 258 9.52 -5.33 -11.03
CA ASP A 258 10.86 -4.92 -10.58
C ASP A 258 11.07 -5.17 -9.08
N LEU A 259 10.13 -4.76 -8.24
CA LEU A 259 10.22 -4.95 -6.79
C LEU A 259 10.08 -6.43 -6.38
N SER A 260 9.34 -7.23 -7.14
CA SER A 260 9.20 -8.67 -6.86
C SER A 260 10.52 -9.41 -7.05
N ALA A 261 11.39 -8.95 -7.95
CA ALA A 261 12.68 -9.58 -8.22
C ALA A 261 13.63 -9.52 -7.00
N ASP A 262 13.43 -8.55 -6.11
CA ASP A 262 14.19 -8.37 -4.87
C ASP A 262 13.67 -9.28 -3.72
N ILE A 263 12.58 -10.04 -3.92
CA ILE A 263 12.02 -10.94 -2.90
C ILE A 263 12.98 -12.11 -2.66
N GLU A 264 13.33 -12.34 -1.40
CA GLU A 264 14.11 -13.50 -0.97
C GLU A 264 13.24 -14.76 -1.05
N VAL A 265 13.67 -15.73 -1.83
CA VAL A 265 12.95 -17.00 -2.06
C VAL A 265 13.69 -18.18 -1.42
N PRO A 266 12.98 -19.24 -1.01
CA PRO A 266 13.62 -20.46 -0.52
C PRO A 266 14.59 -21.06 -1.54
N ALA A 267 15.76 -21.51 -1.09
CA ALA A 267 16.79 -22.10 -1.96
C ALA A 267 16.26 -23.33 -2.72
N ASP A 268 15.43 -24.16 -2.08
CA ASP A 268 14.83 -25.34 -2.68
C ASP A 268 13.94 -24.98 -3.88
N ASP A 269 13.18 -23.88 -3.81
CA ASP A 269 12.34 -23.44 -4.93
C ASP A 269 13.19 -22.99 -6.14
N VAL A 270 14.38 -22.44 -5.89
CA VAL A 270 15.35 -22.08 -6.94
C VAL A 270 15.97 -23.34 -7.56
N GLN A 271 16.39 -24.30 -6.72
CA GLN A 271 16.97 -25.57 -7.18
C GLN A 271 15.98 -26.36 -8.05
N GLU A 272 14.70 -26.38 -7.64
CA GLU A 272 13.62 -27.04 -8.37
C GLU A 272 13.12 -26.23 -9.59
N LYS A 273 13.70 -25.07 -9.89
CA LYS A 273 13.32 -24.18 -11.00
C LYS A 273 11.87 -23.69 -10.93
N ARG A 274 11.33 -23.56 -9.72
CA ARG A 274 10.00 -22.97 -9.49
C ARG A 274 10.03 -21.45 -9.55
N VAL A 275 11.21 -20.88 -9.36
CA VAL A 275 11.46 -19.43 -9.32
C VAL A 275 12.92 -19.17 -9.67
N ALA A 276 13.22 -18.09 -10.41
CA ALA A 276 14.61 -17.69 -10.66
C ALA A 276 15.34 -17.32 -9.35
N PRO A 277 16.68 -17.35 -9.28
CA PRO A 277 17.40 -16.78 -8.13
C PRO A 277 17.09 -15.29 -7.94
N THR A 278 17.17 -14.79 -6.71
CA THR A 278 16.97 -13.37 -6.40
C THR A 278 17.97 -12.51 -7.18
N PHE A 279 17.49 -11.45 -7.84
CA PHE A 279 18.32 -10.59 -8.67
C PHE A 279 19.24 -9.74 -7.78
N ALA A 280 20.55 -9.88 -7.97
CA ALA A 280 21.55 -9.08 -7.26
C ALA A 280 21.97 -7.91 -8.15
N GLU A 281 21.51 -6.71 -7.81
CA GLU A 281 21.90 -5.51 -8.54
C GLU A 281 23.33 -5.09 -8.19
N LYS A 282 24.13 -4.82 -9.22
CA LYS A 282 25.49 -4.30 -9.08
C LYS A 282 25.66 -3.02 -9.88
N ALA A 283 26.34 -2.04 -9.30
CA ALA A 283 26.79 -0.86 -10.02
C ALA A 283 28.24 -0.57 -9.66
N ALA A 284 29.10 -0.41 -10.67
CA ALA A 284 30.55 -0.19 -10.49
C ALA A 284 31.19 -1.18 -9.50
N ASP A 285 30.85 -2.48 -9.62
CA ASP A 285 31.28 -3.59 -8.76
C ASP A 285 30.83 -3.55 -7.29
N GLU A 286 30.00 -2.57 -6.90
CA GLU A 286 29.35 -2.52 -5.59
C GLU A 286 27.93 -3.09 -5.65
N GLU A 287 27.54 -3.84 -4.62
CA GLU A 287 26.19 -4.38 -4.49
C GLU A 287 25.22 -3.26 -4.06
N ILE A 288 24.21 -3.04 -4.89
CA ILE A 288 23.18 -2.05 -4.60
C ILE A 288 22.08 -2.70 -3.79
N ARG A 289 21.95 -2.26 -2.53
CA ARG A 289 20.91 -2.77 -1.63
C ARG A 289 19.50 -2.59 -2.24
N PRO A 290 18.62 -3.58 -2.10
CA PRO A 290 17.23 -3.46 -2.56
C PRO A 290 16.51 -2.34 -1.81
N LEU A 291 15.50 -1.75 -2.45
CA LEU A 291 14.72 -0.66 -1.84
C LEU A 291 13.83 -1.15 -0.70
N MET A 292 13.41 -2.41 -0.77
CA MET A 292 12.54 -3.06 0.20
C MET A 292 12.95 -4.52 0.31
N ARG A 293 12.98 -5.02 1.54
CA ARG A 293 13.34 -6.38 1.87
C ARG A 293 12.08 -7.17 2.22
N ILE A 294 11.78 -8.17 1.40
CA ILE A 294 10.74 -9.17 1.66
C ILE A 294 11.45 -10.50 1.85
N GLN A 295 11.30 -11.06 3.04
CA GLN A 295 11.96 -12.28 3.47
C GLN A 295 11.02 -13.47 3.31
N SER A 296 11.58 -14.68 3.26
CA SER A 296 10.83 -15.92 3.32
C SER A 296 11.25 -16.80 4.50
N SER A 297 10.30 -17.58 5.03
CA SER A 297 10.53 -18.55 6.09
C SER A 297 9.56 -19.72 5.98
N SER A 298 9.95 -20.91 6.45
CA SER A 298 9.06 -22.09 6.48
C SER A 298 7.95 -21.96 7.54
N ALA A 299 8.24 -21.30 8.66
CA ALA A 299 7.28 -21.01 9.73
C ALA A 299 6.75 -19.57 9.63
N LYS A 300 5.55 -19.35 10.17
CA LYS A 300 4.94 -18.01 10.23
C LYS A 300 5.77 -17.09 11.13
N PRO A 301 6.15 -15.87 10.67
CA PRO A 301 6.88 -14.91 11.49
C PRO A 301 6.00 -14.35 12.62
N GLY A 302 6.62 -14.07 13.78
CA GLY A 302 5.96 -13.47 14.93
C GLY A 302 5.72 -11.96 14.75
N ASP A 303 6.78 -11.21 14.44
CA ASP A 303 6.76 -9.74 14.38
C ASP A 303 6.86 -9.23 12.93
N ALA A 304 5.82 -9.50 12.14
CA ALA A 304 5.73 -9.05 10.75
C ALA A 304 4.82 -7.83 10.60
N PHE A 305 5.27 -6.82 9.86
CA PHE A 305 4.42 -5.71 9.43
C PHE A 305 3.26 -6.19 8.52
N VAL A 306 3.60 -7.15 7.65
CA VAL A 306 2.68 -7.91 6.81
C VAL A 306 3.30 -9.27 6.50
N SER A 307 2.49 -10.33 6.50
CA SER A 307 2.92 -11.68 6.14
C SER A 307 1.84 -12.37 5.32
N VAL A 308 2.25 -13.17 4.33
CA VAL A 308 1.35 -13.99 3.51
C VAL A 308 1.91 -15.41 3.35
N PRO A 309 1.08 -16.46 3.47
CA PRO A 309 1.48 -17.80 3.07
C PRO A 309 1.43 -17.92 1.54
N TYR A 310 2.42 -18.57 0.96
CA TYR A 310 2.43 -18.94 -0.45
C TYR A 310 3.17 -20.26 -0.64
N ARG A 311 2.49 -21.26 -1.20
CA ARG A 311 2.98 -22.65 -1.25
C ARG A 311 3.32 -23.15 0.16
N ASN A 312 4.56 -23.59 0.38
CA ASN A 312 5.04 -24.16 1.64
C ASN A 312 5.86 -23.16 2.48
N SER A 313 5.78 -21.86 2.16
CA SER A 313 6.55 -20.80 2.83
C SER A 313 5.67 -19.61 3.19
N TYR A 314 6.15 -18.81 4.14
CA TYR A 314 5.63 -17.49 4.47
C TYR A 314 6.56 -16.42 3.92
N PHE A 315 5.98 -15.40 3.31
CA PHE A 315 6.69 -14.20 2.85
C PHE A 315 6.27 -13.01 3.68
N TRP A 316 7.22 -12.16 4.08
CA TRP A 316 6.93 -11.10 5.04
C TRP A 316 7.89 -9.92 4.98
N ILE A 317 7.43 -8.80 5.52
CA ILE A 317 8.24 -7.61 5.81
C ILE A 317 8.39 -7.50 7.33
N ASP A 318 9.62 -7.34 7.80
CA ASP A 318 9.92 -7.21 9.23
C ASP A 318 9.35 -5.92 9.80
N ASP A 319 8.65 -6.00 10.94
CA ASP A 319 8.05 -4.81 11.54
C ASP A 319 9.08 -3.77 12.02
N ARG A 320 10.31 -4.22 12.26
CA ARG A 320 11.47 -3.40 12.65
C ARG A 320 12.16 -2.76 11.44
N ASP A 321 11.87 -3.22 10.22
CA ASP A 321 12.41 -2.63 8.99
C ASP A 321 11.56 -1.43 8.55
N LEU A 322 11.87 -0.28 9.17
CA LEU A 322 11.17 0.97 8.89
C LEU A 322 11.32 1.42 7.42
N MET A 323 12.44 1.10 6.76
CA MET A 323 12.67 1.51 5.37
C MET A 323 11.78 0.73 4.42
N SER A 324 11.72 -0.60 4.58
CA SER A 324 10.80 -1.46 3.82
C SER A 324 9.34 -1.09 4.07
N LYS A 325 8.95 -0.79 5.32
CA LYS A 325 7.60 -0.33 5.67
C LYS A 325 7.23 0.98 4.97
N LYS A 326 8.14 1.94 4.96
CA LYS A 326 7.94 3.23 4.28
C LYS A 326 7.80 3.06 2.77
N LEU A 327 8.64 2.22 2.15
CA LEU A 327 8.53 1.97 0.71
C LEU A 327 7.24 1.21 0.36
N PHE A 328 6.89 0.18 1.12
CA PHE A 328 5.65 -0.57 0.91
C PHE A 328 4.42 0.33 1.03
N SER A 329 4.38 1.19 2.04
CA SER A 329 3.29 2.18 2.20
C SER A 329 3.28 3.21 1.07
N PHE A 330 4.46 3.64 0.60
CA PHE A 330 4.57 4.53 -0.55
C PHE A 330 4.04 3.88 -1.84
N LEU A 331 4.33 2.59 -2.07
CA LEU A 331 3.79 1.82 -3.19
C LEU A 331 2.26 1.77 -3.14
N MET A 332 1.69 1.51 -1.96
CA MET A 332 0.23 1.51 -1.77
C MET A 332 -0.38 2.88 -2.07
N PHE A 333 0.27 3.97 -1.64
CA PHE A 333 -0.17 5.33 -1.94
C PHE A 333 -0.17 5.64 -3.45
N ILE A 334 0.89 5.25 -4.16
CA ILE A 334 0.94 5.42 -5.63
C ILE A 334 -0.18 4.62 -6.30
N PHE A 335 -0.45 3.41 -5.81
CA PHE A 335 -1.51 2.57 -6.36
C PHE A 335 -2.88 3.26 -6.27
N THR A 336 -3.20 3.88 -5.13
CA THR A 336 -4.44 4.66 -4.99
C THR A 336 -4.50 5.90 -5.87
N LEU A 337 -3.37 6.55 -6.13
CA LEU A 337 -3.32 7.73 -7.00
C LEU A 337 -3.70 7.38 -8.44
N VAL A 338 -3.33 6.19 -8.91
CA VAL A 338 -3.61 5.72 -10.27
C VAL A 338 -5.02 5.14 -10.39
N GLU A 339 -5.54 4.49 -9.33
CA GLU A 339 -6.86 3.86 -9.33
C GLU A 339 -8.03 4.86 -9.27
N THR A 340 -7.81 6.05 -8.71
CA THR A 340 -8.84 7.09 -8.51
C THR A 340 -9.27 7.83 -9.79
N GLY A 341 -8.84 7.39 -10.97
CA GLY A 341 -9.21 7.98 -12.27
C GLY A 341 -10.70 7.89 -12.63
N GLU A 342 -11.50 7.06 -11.95
CA GLU A 342 -12.95 6.97 -12.18
C GLU A 342 -13.77 7.29 -10.93
N LYS A 343 -14.80 8.12 -11.12
CA LYS A 343 -15.90 8.26 -10.15
C LYS A 343 -16.57 6.89 -10.05
N GLY A 344 -16.27 6.14 -8.98
CA GLY A 344 -16.95 4.90 -8.67
C GLY A 344 -18.48 5.09 -8.63
N PRO A 345 -19.27 4.02 -8.81
CA PRO A 345 -20.73 4.11 -8.69
C PRO A 345 -21.08 4.75 -7.35
N ALA A 346 -22.06 5.67 -7.37
CA ALA A 346 -22.50 6.37 -6.17
C ALA A 346 -22.84 5.35 -5.07
N PRO A 347 -22.44 5.59 -3.80
CA PRO A 347 -22.68 4.63 -2.73
C PRO A 347 -24.18 4.35 -2.62
N ILE A 348 -24.57 3.10 -2.86
CA ILE A 348 -25.94 2.63 -2.65
C ILE A 348 -26.07 2.33 -1.16
N VAL A 349 -26.72 3.23 -0.43
CA VAL A 349 -27.07 3.02 0.98
C VAL A 349 -28.39 2.26 1.02
N THR A 350 -28.33 0.95 1.23
CA THR A 350 -29.54 0.14 1.47
C THR A 350 -29.79 0.10 2.98
N ILE A 351 -30.75 0.91 3.46
CA ILE A 351 -31.23 0.84 4.85
C ILE A 351 -32.30 -0.26 4.91
N PRO A 352 -32.12 -1.35 5.67
CA PRO A 352 -33.19 -2.32 5.88
C PRO A 352 -34.34 -1.64 6.63
N THR A 353 -35.55 -1.71 6.09
CA THR A 353 -36.78 -1.37 6.81
C THR A 353 -37.36 -2.68 7.33
N GLY A 354 -37.08 -2.99 8.60
CA GLY A 354 -37.56 -4.19 9.29
C GLY A 354 -37.61 -3.97 10.78
#